data_AF-A0A2V9CG46-F1
#
_entry.id   AF-A0A2V9CG46-F1
#
_cell.length_a   1.000
_cell.length_b   1.000
_cell.length_c   1.000
_cell.angle_alpha   90.00
_cell.angle_beta   90.00
_cell.angle_gamma   90.00
#
_symmetry.space_group_name_H-M   'P 1'
#
loop_
_entity.id
_entity.type
_entity.pdbx_description
1 polymer ?
#
loop_
_entity_poly.entity_id
_entity_poly.type
_entity_poly.pdbx_seq_one_letter_code
_entity_poly.pdbx_strand_id
1 'polypeptide(L)'
;MALAATAVSAAGAAPAAAAADSQLLKATYINHVSYQVADYAKTHDFYANLFGMKVTEDDGKQCRLTFGYNILIARTRPSGTPKVDHIAYMQTGTRAKRKWKRN
;
A
#
# COMPACT_ATOMS: atom_id res chain seq x y z
N MET A 1 71.96 11.23 -15.97
CA MET A 1 70.94 10.39 -15.30
C MET A 1 70.06 11.29 -14.47
N ALA A 2 68.75 11.28 -14.68
CA ALA A 2 67.76 11.68 -13.68
C ALA A 2 66.42 11.09 -14.09
N LEU A 3 65.95 10.12 -13.30
CA LEU A 3 64.68 9.42 -13.41
C LEU A 3 63.64 10.28 -12.67
N ALA A 4 62.54 10.66 -13.31
CA ALA A 4 61.42 11.30 -12.62
C ALA A 4 60.13 10.52 -12.91
N ALA A 5 59.56 9.99 -11.83
CA ALA A 5 58.50 8.99 -11.81
C ALA A 5 57.15 9.52 -12.31
N THR A 6 56.44 8.70 -13.07
CA THR A 6 55.04 8.89 -13.41
C THR A 6 54.16 8.51 -12.21
N ALA A 7 53.48 9.48 -11.61
CA ALA A 7 52.47 9.22 -10.60
C ALA A 7 51.15 8.80 -11.28
N VAL A 8 50.72 7.56 -11.04
CA VAL A 8 49.38 7.08 -11.43
C VAL A 8 48.40 7.53 -10.36
N SER A 9 47.51 8.46 -10.70
CA SER A 9 46.37 8.81 -9.84
C SER A 9 45.38 7.65 -9.85
N ALA A 10 45.33 6.89 -8.76
CA ALA A 10 44.21 5.99 -8.50
C ALA A 10 42.96 6.84 -8.22
N ALA A 11 42.12 7.03 -9.24
CA ALA A 11 40.79 7.54 -9.07
C ALA A 11 40.01 6.51 -8.23
N GLY A 12 39.95 6.71 -6.92
CA GLY A 12 39.10 5.94 -6.04
C GLY A 12 37.66 6.10 -6.51
N ALA A 13 37.08 5.01 -7.02
CA ALA A 13 35.65 4.95 -7.26
C ALA A 13 34.96 5.14 -5.91
N ALA A 14 34.38 6.32 -5.70
CA ALA A 14 33.52 6.56 -4.55
C ALA A 14 32.41 5.49 -4.58
N PRO A 15 32.11 4.82 -3.45
CA PRO A 15 31.00 3.88 -3.43
C PRO A 15 29.74 4.64 -3.83
N ALA A 16 29.04 4.13 -4.84
CA ALA A 16 27.73 4.65 -5.20
C ALA A 16 26.88 4.64 -3.93
N ALA A 17 26.51 5.83 -3.44
CA ALA A 17 25.61 5.95 -2.31
C ALA A 17 24.35 5.15 -2.65
N ALA A 18 24.13 4.05 -1.91
CA ALA A 18 22.89 3.31 -2.01
C ALA A 18 21.76 4.33 -1.80
N ALA A 19 20.85 4.44 -2.77
CA ALA A 19 19.73 5.35 -2.66
C ALA A 19 18.98 5.00 -1.36
N ALA A 20 19.11 5.86 -0.35
CA ALA A 20 18.33 5.73 0.86
C ALA A 20 16.85 5.80 0.47
N ASP A 21 16.02 4.91 1.03
CA ASP A 21 14.57 4.91 0.84
C ASP A 21 14.03 6.33 1.03
N SER A 22 13.67 7.00 -0.08
CA SER A 22 13.26 8.40 -0.10
C SER A 22 11.77 8.59 0.18
N GLN A 23 11.10 7.53 0.65
CA GLN A 23 9.67 7.57 0.97
C GLN A 23 9.41 8.47 2.18
N LEU A 24 8.67 9.56 1.95
CA LEU A 24 8.17 10.46 2.99
C LEU A 24 7.19 9.79 3.96
N LEU A 25 6.59 8.67 3.54
CA LEU A 25 5.58 7.92 4.28
C LEU A 25 5.91 6.43 4.15
N LYS A 26 6.02 5.75 5.30
CA LYS A 26 6.28 4.31 5.35
C LYS A 26 4.95 3.57 5.46
N ALA A 27 4.57 2.82 4.43
CA ALA A 27 3.46 1.87 4.52
C ALA A 27 3.85 0.72 5.47
N THR A 28 2.96 0.37 6.39
CA THR A 28 3.20 -0.63 7.44
C THR A 28 2.40 -1.91 7.19
N TYR A 29 1.13 -1.77 6.81
CA TYR A 29 0.27 -2.88 6.38
C TYR A 29 -0.85 -2.35 5.47
N ILE A 30 -1.50 -3.24 4.72
CA ILE A 30 -2.73 -2.90 4.00
C ILE A 30 -3.83 -2.71 5.04
N ASN A 31 -4.35 -1.50 5.16
CA ASN A 31 -5.48 -1.26 6.04
C ASN A 31 -6.75 -1.91 5.48
N HIS A 32 -7.04 -1.67 4.19
CA HIS A 32 -8.18 -2.30 3.54
C HIS A 32 -8.06 -2.44 2.02
N VAL A 33 -8.71 -3.48 1.49
CA VAL A 33 -8.86 -3.71 0.04
C VAL A 33 -10.33 -3.59 -0.36
N SER A 34 -10.53 -2.65 -1.28
CA SER A 34 -11.74 -2.30 -1.99
C SER A 34 -12.02 -3.06 -3.29
N TYR A 35 -13.03 -3.93 -3.47
CA TYR A 35 -13.31 -4.48 -4.80
C TYR A 35 -14.80 -4.72 -5.11
N GLN A 36 -15.09 -4.74 -6.40
CA GLN A 36 -16.41 -5.00 -6.96
C GLN A 36 -16.63 -6.48 -7.21
N VAL A 37 -17.85 -6.92 -6.87
CA VAL A 37 -18.37 -8.26 -7.11
C VAL A 37 -19.78 -8.15 -7.68
N ALA A 38 -20.26 -9.24 -8.29
CA ALA A 38 -21.64 -9.31 -8.77
C ALA A 38 -22.65 -9.36 -7.62
N ASP A 39 -22.29 -10.03 -6.53
CA ASP A 39 -23.13 -10.25 -5.35
C ASP A 39 -22.26 -10.22 -4.08
N TYR A 40 -22.40 -9.14 -3.31
CA TYR A 40 -21.64 -8.96 -2.08
C TYR A 40 -22.07 -9.95 -0.99
N ALA A 41 -23.33 -10.39 -0.95
CA ALA A 41 -23.82 -11.31 0.08
C ALA A 41 -23.20 -12.70 -0.08
N LYS A 42 -23.10 -13.20 -1.32
CA LYS A 42 -22.36 -14.44 -1.60
C LYS A 42 -20.89 -14.35 -1.22
N THR A 43 -20.27 -13.21 -1.51
CA THR A 43 -18.86 -12.96 -1.19
C THR A 43 -18.66 -12.89 0.32
N HIS A 44 -19.53 -12.18 1.01
CA HIS A 44 -19.63 -12.09 2.46
C HIS A 44 -19.70 -13.48 3.10
N ASP A 45 -20.69 -14.27 2.71
CA ASP A 45 -20.92 -15.60 3.29
C ASP A 45 -19.72 -16.51 3.06
N PHE A 46 -19.13 -16.46 1.86
CA PHE A 46 -17.92 -17.22 1.56
C PHE A 46 -16.78 -16.88 2.52
N TYR A 47 -16.44 -15.60 2.70
CA TYR A 47 -15.32 -15.21 3.57
C TYR A 47 -15.61 -15.39 5.06
N ALA A 48 -16.84 -15.13 5.49
CA ALA A 48 -17.27 -15.33 6.87
C ALA A 48 -17.24 -16.83 7.23
N ASN A 49 -17.78 -17.70 6.36
CA ASN A 49 -17.87 -19.13 6.65
C ASN A 49 -16.54 -19.86 6.46
N LEU A 50 -15.79 -19.56 5.39
CA LEU A 50 -14.54 -20.25 5.10
C LEU A 50 -13.38 -19.81 6.00
N PHE A 51 -13.28 -18.51 6.28
CA PHE A 51 -12.13 -17.93 6.98
C PHE A 51 -12.47 -17.37 8.36
N GLY A 52 -13.74 -17.38 8.78
CA GLY A 52 -14.15 -16.81 10.06
C GLY A 52 -14.03 -15.29 10.11
N MET A 53 -14.03 -14.60 8.97
CA MET A 53 -13.96 -13.15 8.93
C MET A 53 -15.22 -12.52 9.55
N LYS A 54 -15.04 -11.41 10.28
CA LYS A 54 -16.14 -10.76 10.98
C LYS A 54 -16.76 -9.65 10.14
N VAL A 55 -18.07 -9.69 10.04
CA VAL A 55 -18.89 -8.67 9.39
C VAL A 55 -19.06 -7.51 10.35
N THR A 56 -18.50 -6.36 10.02
CA THR A 56 -18.52 -5.20 10.93
C THR A 56 -19.37 -4.04 10.43
N GLU A 57 -19.69 -4.04 9.14
CA GLU A 57 -20.54 -3.02 8.52
C GLU A 57 -21.18 -3.62 7.28
N ASP A 58 -22.47 -3.42 7.12
CA ASP A 58 -23.27 -3.90 6.00
C ASP A 58 -24.35 -2.84 5.72
N ASP A 59 -24.41 -2.36 4.48
CA ASP A 59 -25.37 -1.33 4.05
C ASP A 59 -26.36 -1.84 2.98
N GLY A 60 -26.43 -3.15 2.77
CA GLY A 60 -27.29 -3.76 1.77
C GLY A 60 -26.73 -3.72 0.34
N LYS A 61 -25.58 -3.05 0.10
CA LYS A 61 -24.90 -2.97 -1.21
C LYS A 61 -23.43 -3.36 -1.14
N GLN A 62 -22.84 -3.28 0.04
CA GLN A 62 -21.48 -3.67 0.35
C GLN A 62 -21.38 -4.12 1.80
N CYS A 63 -20.35 -4.92 2.09
CA CYS A 63 -20.02 -5.33 3.44
C CYS A 63 -18.54 -5.12 3.74
N ARG A 64 -18.21 -4.95 5.02
CA ARG A 64 -16.85 -4.95 5.55
C ARG A 64 -16.58 -6.23 6.35
N LEU A 65 -15.57 -6.97 5.91
CA LEU A 65 -15.09 -8.21 6.50
C LEU A 65 -13.74 -7.94 7.16
N THR A 66 -13.67 -8.08 8.47
CA THR A 66 -12.47 -7.79 9.26
C THR A 66 -11.73 -9.05 9.66
N PHE A 67 -10.39 -8.99 9.61
CA PHE A 67 -9.48 -10.05 10.05
C PHE A 67 -8.14 -9.44 10.47
N GLY A 68 -7.76 -9.66 11.74
CA GLY A 68 -6.62 -8.96 12.33
C GLY A 68 -6.80 -7.43 12.26
N TYR A 69 -5.83 -6.73 11.66
CA TYR A 69 -5.87 -5.27 11.44
C TYR A 69 -6.38 -4.87 10.05
N ASN A 70 -6.81 -5.83 9.24
CA ASN A 70 -7.17 -5.63 7.85
C ASN A 70 -8.68 -5.68 7.66
N ILE A 71 -9.15 -4.99 6.63
CA ILE A 71 -10.55 -5.03 6.19
C ILE A 71 -10.61 -5.39 4.71
N LEU A 72 -11.38 -6.41 4.38
CA LEU A 72 -11.79 -6.69 3.02
C LEU A 72 -13.20 -6.10 2.83
N ILE A 73 -13.42 -5.32 1.78
CA ILE A 73 -14.73 -4.73 1.52
C ILE A 73 -15.19 -5.19 0.15
N ALA A 74 -16.27 -5.97 0.12
CA ALA A 74 -16.90 -6.45 -1.10
C ALA A 74 -18.08 -5.55 -1.46
N ARG A 75 -18.15 -5.11 -2.72
CA ARG A 75 -19.20 -4.19 -3.19
C ARG A 75 -19.96 -4.76 -4.37
N THR A 76 -21.27 -4.86 -4.27
CA THR A 76 -22.10 -5.14 -5.45
C THR A 76 -22.07 -3.95 -6.38
N ARG A 77 -21.51 -4.14 -7.58
CA ARG A 77 -21.59 -3.15 -8.66
C ARG A 77 -21.82 -3.85 -10.00
N PRO A 78 -22.64 -3.25 -10.89
CA PRO A 78 -22.82 -3.74 -12.24
C PRO A 78 -21.58 -3.40 -13.08
N SER A 79 -20.48 -4.08 -12.85
CA SER A 79 -19.39 -4.16 -13.82
C SER A 79 -19.28 -5.60 -14.25
N GLY A 80 -19.28 -5.86 -15.56
CA GLY A 80 -19.12 -7.21 -16.12
C GLY A 80 -17.73 -7.81 -15.87
N THR A 81 -16.90 -7.17 -15.04
CA THR A 81 -15.53 -7.58 -14.74
C THR A 81 -15.22 -7.19 -13.28
N PRO A 82 -14.87 -8.14 -12.40
CA PRO A 82 -14.40 -7.82 -11.05
C PRO A 82 -13.24 -6.82 -11.08
N LYS A 83 -13.30 -5.80 -10.23
CA LYS A 83 -12.28 -4.73 -10.18
C LYS A 83 -11.92 -4.42 -8.74
N VAL A 84 -10.62 -4.38 -8.45
CA VAL A 84 -10.14 -3.70 -7.25
C VAL A 84 -10.32 -2.22 -7.48
N ASP A 85 -11.17 -1.57 -6.69
CA ASP A 85 -11.39 -0.13 -6.86
C ASP A 85 -10.34 0.68 -6.12
N HIS A 86 -9.94 0.25 -4.92
CA HIS A 86 -8.93 0.95 -4.14
C HIS A 86 -8.25 0.08 -3.08
N ILE A 87 -6.99 0.37 -2.79
CA ILE A 87 -6.21 -0.26 -1.71
C ILE A 87 -5.73 0.86 -0.79
N ALA A 88 -5.98 0.72 0.51
CA ALA A 88 -5.51 1.64 1.52
C ALA A 88 -4.41 0.99 2.36
N TYR A 89 -3.37 1.76 2.66
CA TYR A 89 -2.27 1.34 3.52
C TYR A 89 -2.29 2.15 4.82
N MET A 90 -2.00 1.47 5.92
CA MET A 90 -1.62 2.15 7.14
C MET A 90 -0.22 2.72 6.96
N GLN A 91 -0.04 4.02 7.21
CA GLN A 91 1.24 4.70 7.03
C GLN A 91 1.75 5.27 8.34
N THR A 92 3.05 5.16 8.56
CA THR A 92 3.76 5.90 9.61
C THR A 92 4.59 7.00 8.95
N GLY A 93 4.58 8.18 9.57
CA GLY A 93 5.34 9.34 9.10
C GLY A 93 5.20 10.52 10.04
N THR A 94 6.22 11.36 10.13
CA THR A 94 6.12 12.64 10.85
C THR A 94 5.22 13.57 10.04
N ARG A 95 4.14 14.04 10.66
CA ARG A 95 3.23 15.00 10.03
C ARG A 95 3.97 16.33 9.82
N ALA A 96 4.61 16.51 8.66
CA ALA A 96 5.03 17.83 8.24
C ALA A 96 3.76 18.69 8.13
N LYS A 97 3.62 19.72 8.98
CA LYS A 97 2.48 20.64 8.96
C LYS A 97 2.50 21.46 7.67
N ARG A 98 2.07 20.88 6.54
CA ARG A 98 1.75 21.66 5.35
C ARG A 98 0.44 22.39 5.62
N LYS A 99 0.53 23.69 5.89
CA LYS A 99 -0.62 24.60 5.83
C LYS A 99 -1.15 24.56 4.40
N TRP A 100 -2.30 23.92 4.21
CA TRP A 100 -3.04 24.00 2.96
C TRP A 100 -3.65 25.40 2.88
N LYS A 101 -3.08 26.27 2.04
CA LYS A 101 -3.74 27.52 1.65
C LYS A 101 -4.77 27.15 0.59
N ARG A 102 -6.05 27.25 0.94
CA ARG A 102 -7.15 27.21 -0.02
C ARG A 102 -7.14 28.56 -0.74
N ASN A 103 -6.93 28.54 -2.06
CA ASN A 103 -7.32 29.66 -2.91
C ASN A 103 -8.83 29.60 -3.15
#